data_AF-A0A2V9QVH7-F1
#
_entry.id   AF-A0A2V9QVH7-F1
#
_cell.length_a   1.000
_cell.length_b   1.000
_cell.length_c   1.000
_cell.angle_alpha   90.00
_cell.angle_beta   90.00
_cell.angle_gamma   90.00
#
_symmetry.space_group_name_H-M   'P 1'
#
loop_
_entity.id
_entity.type
_entity.pdbx_description
1 polymer ?
#
loop_
_entity_poly.entity_id
_entity_poly.type
_entity_poly.pdbx_seq_one_letter_code
_entity_poly.pdbx_strand_id
1 'polypeptide(L)'
;MLQEACFHYYWDGADPSSGMTRENIPGDDRIIATGASGMGIAALVVGADRHFITREQGVQRLTKIVNFLEHAQRYHGAWSHYINGSTSQS
;
A
#
# COMPACT_ATOMS: atom_id res chain seq x y z
N MET A 1 12.56 15.46 -6.88
CA MET A 1 13.36 14.39 -7.50
C MET A 1 13.47 13.15 -6.61
N LEU A 2 14.32 13.09 -5.56
CA LEU A 2 14.48 11.83 -4.79
C LEU A 2 13.19 11.37 -4.08
N GLN A 3 12.53 12.26 -3.33
CA GLN A 3 11.29 11.91 -2.62
C GLN A 3 10.16 11.47 -3.56
N GLU A 4 10.05 12.11 -4.72
CA GLU A 4 9.08 11.77 -5.77
C GLU A 4 9.39 10.41 -6.41
N ALA A 5 10.67 10.15 -6.73
CA ALA A 5 11.12 8.84 -7.21
C ALA A 5 10.83 7.73 -6.19
N CYS A 6 11.09 7.96 -4.90
CA CYS A 6 10.74 7.02 -3.84
C CYS A 6 9.22 6.85 -3.67
N PHE A 7 8.44 7.92 -3.86
CA PHE A 7 6.98 7.89 -3.80
C PHE A 7 6.39 6.97 -4.88
N HIS A 8 6.95 6.95 -6.10
CA HIS A 8 6.47 6.09 -7.18
C HIS A 8 6.49 4.60 -6.82
N TYR A 9 7.38 4.15 -5.93
CA TYR A 9 7.35 2.77 -5.42
C TYR A 9 6.03 2.44 -4.71
N TYR A 10 5.52 3.37 -3.90
CA TYR A 10 4.26 3.20 -3.15
C TYR A 10 3.02 3.57 -3.96
N TRP A 11 3.19 4.35 -5.04
CA TRP A 11 2.07 4.79 -5.87
C TRP A 11 1.85 3.90 -7.09
N ASP A 12 2.82 3.83 -7.98
CA ASP A 12 2.77 3.07 -9.23
C ASP A 12 3.14 1.59 -9.01
N GLY A 13 4.06 1.34 -8.08
CA GLY A 13 4.50 -0.02 -7.70
C GLY A 13 3.57 -0.75 -6.73
N ALA A 14 2.49 -0.12 -6.28
CA ALA A 14 1.54 -0.76 -5.37
C ALA A 14 0.82 -1.94 -6.03
N ASP A 15 0.41 -2.91 -5.21
CA ASP A 15 -0.45 -3.99 -5.67
C ASP A 15 -1.80 -3.42 -6.20
N PRO A 16 -2.20 -3.73 -7.44
CA PRO A 16 -3.39 -3.14 -8.04
C PRO A 16 -4.69 -3.65 -7.43
N SER A 17 -4.73 -4.78 -6.72
CA SER A 17 -5.93 -5.29 -6.05
C SER A 17 -6.20 -4.57 -4.73
N SER A 18 -5.19 -4.49 -3.87
CA SER A 18 -5.28 -3.97 -2.50
C SER A 18 -4.92 -2.49 -2.38
N GLY A 19 -4.11 -1.97 -3.31
CA GLY A 19 -3.46 -0.66 -3.17
C GLY A 19 -2.33 -0.65 -2.12
N MET A 20 -1.99 -1.80 -1.54
CA MET A 20 -0.93 -1.96 -0.55
C MET A 20 0.44 -2.13 -1.21
N THR A 21 1.49 -2.07 -0.39
CA THR A 21 2.88 -2.06 -0.84
C THR A 21 3.42 -3.48 -1.01
N ARG A 22 3.94 -3.78 -2.20
CA ARG A 22 4.69 -5.02 -2.47
C ARG A 22 5.94 -5.09 -1.59
N GLU A 23 6.42 -6.28 -1.25
CA GLU A 23 7.65 -6.42 -0.45
C GLU A 23 8.88 -5.85 -1.21
N ASN A 24 8.99 -6.16 -2.50
CA ASN A 24 10.11 -5.73 -3.34
C ASN A 24 9.71 -5.71 -4.82
N ILE A 25 10.41 -4.88 -5.61
CA ILE A 25 10.24 -4.79 -7.05
C ILE A 25 11.65 -4.75 -7.68
N PRO A 26 12.05 -5.72 -8.53
CA PRO A 26 11.29 -6.92 -8.91
C PRO A 26 11.18 -7.92 -7.75
N GLY A 27 10.08 -8.68 -7.69
CA GLY A 27 9.77 -9.61 -6.61
C GLY A 27 8.60 -10.54 -6.94
N ASP A 28 8.01 -11.17 -5.91
CA ASP A 28 6.75 -11.90 -6.05
C ASP A 28 5.57 -10.92 -5.97
N ASP A 29 4.95 -10.64 -7.11
CA ASP A 29 3.85 -9.68 -7.25
C ASP A 29 2.62 -9.98 -6.39
N ARG A 30 2.51 -11.20 -5.85
CA ARG A 30 1.43 -11.58 -4.93
C ARG A 30 1.66 -11.06 -3.52
N ILE A 31 2.91 -10.82 -3.12
CA ILE A 31 3.28 -10.55 -1.73
C ILE A 31 3.24 -9.05 -1.47
N ILE A 32 2.31 -8.64 -0.60
CA ILE A 32 2.34 -7.33 0.05
C ILE A 32 2.91 -7.46 1.47
N ALA A 33 3.58 -6.43 1.95
CA ALA A 33 4.14 -6.39 3.31
C ALA A 33 3.41 -5.34 4.15
N THR A 34 2.86 -5.75 5.30
CA THR A 34 2.02 -4.88 6.14
C THR A 34 2.81 -3.72 6.75
N GLY A 35 4.03 -3.97 7.20
CA GLY A 35 4.94 -2.94 7.71
C GLY A 35 5.31 -1.90 6.65
N ALA A 36 5.72 -2.36 5.46
CA ALA A 36 6.05 -1.47 4.35
C ALA A 36 4.81 -0.68 3.87
N SER A 37 3.63 -1.29 3.92
CA SER A 37 2.37 -0.62 3.60
C SER A 37 2.02 0.50 4.58
N GLY A 38 2.37 0.35 5.86
CA GLY A 38 2.28 1.45 6.83
C GLY A 38 3.15 2.65 6.43
N MET A 39 4.38 2.40 5.95
CA MET A 39 5.23 3.45 5.39
C MET A 39 4.64 4.05 4.11
N GLY A 40 4.05 3.21 3.25
CA GLY A 40 3.35 3.64 2.05
C GLY A 40 2.18 4.56 2.34
N ILE A 41 1.38 4.29 3.37
CA ILE A 41 0.30 5.19 3.82
C ILE A 41 0.85 6.58 4.18
N ALA A 42 1.96 6.66 4.92
CA ALA A 42 2.61 7.93 5.20
C ALA A 42 3.11 8.61 3.92
N ALA A 43 3.67 7.84 2.98
CA ALA A 43 4.10 8.35 1.68
C ALA A 43 2.94 8.91 0.84
N LEU A 44 1.73 8.33 0.90
CA LEU A 44 0.53 8.87 0.25
C LEU A 44 0.14 10.24 0.78
N VAL A 45 0.23 10.44 2.10
CA VAL A 45 -0.04 11.74 2.73
C VAL A 45 0.99 12.77 2.24
N VAL A 46 2.27 12.40 2.23
CA VAL A 46 3.34 13.27 1.70
C VAL A 46 3.15 13.56 0.21
N GLY A 47 2.73 12.57 -0.59
CA GLY A 47 2.48 12.73 -2.03
C GLY A 47 1.34 13.69 -2.32
N ALA A 48 0.28 13.69 -1.51
CA ALA A 48 -0.82 14.64 -1.63
C ALA A 48 -0.39 16.07 -1.22
N ASP A 49 0.34 16.21 -0.12
CA ASP A 49 0.85 17.50 0.38
C ASP A 49 1.85 18.15 -0.59
N ARG A 50 2.72 17.32 -1.21
CA ARG A 50 3.71 17.76 -2.21
C ARG A 50 3.18 17.80 -3.64
N HIS A 51 1.90 17.51 -3.85
CA HIS A 51 1.24 17.53 -5.15
C HIS A 51 1.80 16.55 -6.20
N PHE A 52 2.39 15.42 -5.78
CA PHE A 52 2.68 14.30 -6.69
C PHE A 52 1.40 13.59 -7.14
N ILE A 53 0.37 13.64 -6.28
CA ILE A 53 -1.01 13.21 -6.55
C ILE A 53 -1.97 14.27 -6.01
N THR A 54 -3.22 14.26 -6.47
CA THR A 54 -4.26 15.08 -5.84
C THR A 54 -4.71 14.51 -4.50
N ARG A 55 -5.34 15.34 -3.67
CA ARG A 55 -5.94 14.89 -2.41
C ARG A 55 -6.99 13.81 -2.65
N GLU A 56 -7.80 13.96 -3.69
CA GLU A 56 -8.85 13.01 -4.07
C GLU A 56 -8.26 11.65 -4.45
N GLN A 57 -7.17 11.64 -5.23
CA GLN A 57 -6.42 10.42 -5.56
C GLN A 57 -5.86 9.74 -4.29
N GLY A 58 -5.33 10.54 -3.37
CA GLY A 58 -4.87 10.04 -2.06
C GLY A 58 -5.99 9.39 -1.25
N VAL A 59 -7.15 10.07 -1.14
CA VAL A 59 -8.34 9.53 -0.46
C VAL A 59 -8.82 8.24 -1.11
N GLN A 60 -8.91 8.20 -2.44
CA GLN A 60 -9.31 6.99 -3.17
C GLN A 60 -8.38 5.80 -2.87
N ARG A 61 -7.06 6.04 -2.83
CA ARG A 61 -6.08 4.99 -2.50
C ARG A 61 -6.21 4.53 -1.05
N LEU A 62 -6.33 5.46 -0.10
CA LEU A 62 -6.48 5.13 1.32
C LEU A 62 -7.76 4.34 1.59
N THR A 63 -8.88 4.73 1.00
CA THR A 63 -10.16 4.00 1.09
C THR A 63 -10.00 2.57 0.58
N LYS A 64 -9.29 2.38 -0.54
CA LYS A 64 -9.02 1.04 -1.09
C LYS A 64 -8.20 0.18 -0.13
N ILE A 65 -7.15 0.74 0.47
CA ILE A 65 -6.29 0.05 1.44
C ILE A 65 -7.10 -0.36 2.68
N VAL A 66 -7.90 0.55 3.23
CA VAL A 66 -8.73 0.27 4.42
C VAL A 66 -9.75 -0.82 4.11
N ASN A 67 -10.46 -0.73 2.98
CA ASN A 67 -11.41 -1.75 2.54
C ASN A 67 -10.74 -3.13 2.41
N PHE A 68 -9.50 -3.20 1.91
CA PHE A 68 -8.76 -4.46 1.85
C PHE A 68 -8.43 -4.99 3.26
N LEU A 69 -7.88 -4.14 4.13
CA LEU A 69 -7.46 -4.51 5.49
C LEU A 69 -8.62 -4.93 6.40
N GLU A 70 -9.81 -4.38 6.19
CA GLU A 70 -11.05 -4.79 6.88
C GLU A 70 -11.39 -6.28 6.65
N HIS A 71 -11.11 -6.77 5.43
CA HIS A 71 -11.41 -8.14 4.99
C HIS A 71 -10.19 -9.08 5.01
N ALA A 72 -8.99 -8.54 5.31
CA ALA A 72 -7.78 -9.35 5.41
C ALA A 72 -7.77 -10.21 6.68
N GLN A 73 -7.13 -11.37 6.57
CA GLN A 73 -6.97 -12.30 7.69
C GLN A 73 -6.26 -11.62 8.87
N ARG A 74 -6.81 -11.80 10.08
CA ARG A 74 -6.29 -11.23 11.33
C ARG A 74 -6.14 -12.31 12.40
N TYR A 75 -5.13 -12.13 13.25
CA TYR A 75 -4.83 -12.98 14.40
C TYR A 75 -4.92 -12.11 15.65
N HIS A 76 -6.03 -12.24 16.41
CA HIS A 76 -6.33 -11.38 17.57
C HIS A 76 -6.22 -9.86 17.28
N GLY A 77 -6.63 -9.46 16.06
CA GLY A 77 -6.60 -8.07 15.61
C GLY A 77 -5.31 -7.66 14.90
N ALA A 78 -4.24 -8.45 14.96
CA ALA A 78 -3.01 -8.20 14.21
C ALA A 78 -3.07 -8.80 12.79
N TRP A 79 -2.49 -8.12 11.81
CA TRP A 79 -2.24 -8.68 10.48
C TRP A 79 -0.88 -9.39 10.43
N SER A 80 -0.74 -10.38 9.53
CA SER A 80 0.54 -11.06 9.28
C SER A 80 1.57 -10.12 8.65
N HIS A 81 2.84 -10.52 8.66
CA HIS A 81 3.90 -9.77 7.97
C HIS A 81 3.58 -9.64 6.48
N TYR A 82 3.28 -10.77 5.85
CA TYR A 82 2.94 -10.88 4.44
C TYR A 82 1.47 -11.25 4.26
N ILE A 83 0.87 -10.71 3.22
CA ILE A 83 -0.50 -11.03 2.79
C ILE A 83 -0.48 -11.14 1.26
N ASN A 84 -1.27 -12.06 0.70
CA ASN A 84 -1.54 -12.08 -0.72
C ASN A 84 -2.44 -10.88 -1.10
N GLY A 85 -1.92 -9.96 -1.92
CA GLY A 85 -2.60 -8.72 -2.31
C GLY A 85 -3.93 -8.92 -3.03
N SER A 86 -4.14 -10.09 -3.66
CA SER A 86 -5.35 -10.40 -4.41
C SER A 86 -6.38 -11.21 -3.62
N THR A 87 -5.97 -12.01 -2.63
CA THR A 87 -6.88 -12.91 -1.88
C THR A 87 -7.07 -12.54 -0.41
N SER A 88 -6.31 -11.57 0.10
CA SER A 88 -6.32 -11.10 1.50
C SER A 88 -5.95 -12.17 2.56
N GLN A 89 -5.37 -13.29 2.13
CA GLN A 89 -4.90 -14.40 2.96
C GLN A 89 -3.41 -14.24 3.31
N SER A 90 -3.03 -14.67 4.51
CA SER A 90 -1.63 -14.72 4.97
C SER A 90 -0.81 -15.76 4.22
#